data_AF-U2RLT0-F1
#
_entry.id   AF-U2RLT0-F1
#
_cell.length_a   1.000
_cell.length_b   1.000
_cell.length_c   1.000
_cell.angle_alpha   90.00
_cell.angle_beta   90.00
_cell.angle_gamma   90.00
#
_symmetry.space_group_name_H-M   'P 1'
#
loop_
_entity.id
_entity.type
_entity.pdbx_description
1 polymer ?
#
loop_
_entity_poly.entity_id
_entity_poly.type
_entity_poly.pdbx_seq_one_letter_code
_entity_poly.pdbx_strand_id
1 'polypeptide(L)'
;APAPAPLPGSVWLPSVQVLVCRGRAGDPTGLALAAKGGTNDENHNHKDLGSFIVTAGGRPLLIDIGKPTYTRATFSAERYRIRAMQSGWHNAPAPRGLEQGEGPAFVAQVLDAPHGEPGDASTPPGAPDLPNSLELDLSRAYPLDADEHWRRRVSLVSPTRDEVHDDWHVAGGAVVHLIAAGDVRRDGARVIVAADGHAIAIDAGGIAPEVEEWPLDDPELTRVWGASLTRLSYPLGSAAGTLTTTIEEIR
;
A
#
# COMPACT_ATOMS: atom_id res chain seq x y z
N ALA A 1 18.65 -25.75 -11.43
CA ALA A 1 17.80 -24.89 -10.59
C ALA A 1 17.70 -23.52 -11.27
N PRO A 2 16.59 -22.79 -11.15
CA PRO A 2 16.53 -21.40 -11.59
C PRO A 2 17.60 -20.57 -10.88
N ALA A 3 18.08 -19.50 -11.52
CA ALA A 3 18.97 -18.55 -10.87
C ALA A 3 18.27 -17.95 -9.63
N PRO A 4 19.02 -17.66 -8.54
CA PRO A 4 18.44 -16.97 -7.39
C PRO A 4 17.85 -15.63 -7.83
N ALA A 5 16.74 -15.24 -7.21
CA ALA A 5 16.13 -13.94 -7.47
C ALA A 5 17.16 -12.81 -7.17
N PRO A 6 17.22 -11.75 -8.00
CA PRO A 6 18.23 -10.70 -7.83
C PRO A 6 18.01 -9.83 -6.57
N LEU A 7 16.77 -9.79 -6.06
CA LEU A 7 16.39 -9.11 -4.80
C LEU A 7 17.03 -7.71 -4.64
N PRO A 8 16.79 -6.76 -5.56
CA PRO A 8 17.45 -5.46 -5.54
C PRO A 8 17.09 -4.66 -4.28
N GLY A 9 18.06 -3.95 -3.71
CA GLY A 9 17.91 -3.15 -2.49
C GLY A 9 16.82 -2.08 -2.60
N SER A 10 16.86 -1.30 -3.68
CA SER A 10 15.79 -0.39 -4.06
C SER A 10 15.66 -0.30 -5.58
N VAL A 11 14.43 -0.16 -6.06
CA VAL A 11 14.08 -0.01 -7.47
C VAL A 11 12.93 0.97 -7.60
N TRP A 12 13.09 1.93 -8.49
CA TRP A 12 12.00 2.77 -8.99
C TRP A 12 11.73 2.44 -10.44
N LEU A 13 10.45 2.22 -10.74
CA LEU A 13 9.96 1.95 -12.08
C LEU A 13 9.13 3.16 -12.53
N PRO A 14 9.74 4.21 -13.12
CA PRO A 14 9.06 5.47 -13.40
C PRO A 14 7.89 5.34 -14.38
N SER A 15 7.94 4.36 -15.29
CA SER A 15 6.88 4.14 -16.29
C SER A 15 5.55 3.67 -15.68
N VAL A 16 5.62 2.97 -14.55
CA VAL A 16 4.45 2.45 -13.80
C VAL A 16 4.34 3.06 -12.41
N GLN A 17 5.26 3.96 -12.06
CA GLN A 17 5.36 4.66 -10.78
C GLN A 17 5.33 3.71 -9.57
N VAL A 18 6.12 2.62 -9.64
CA VAL A 18 6.25 1.64 -8.56
C VAL A 18 7.62 1.74 -7.92
N LEU A 19 7.66 1.94 -6.61
CA LEU A 19 8.82 1.76 -5.77
C LEU A 19 8.82 0.34 -5.20
N VAL A 20 9.98 -0.31 -5.18
CA VAL A 20 10.24 -1.53 -4.41
C VAL A 20 11.53 -1.32 -3.64
N CYS A 21 11.51 -1.45 -2.32
CA CYS A 21 12.70 -1.37 -1.47
C CYS A 21 12.72 -2.50 -0.43
N ARG A 22 13.92 -2.82 0.05
CA ARG A 22 14.18 -3.84 1.08
C ARG A 22 15.37 -3.42 1.92
N GLY A 23 15.48 -3.95 3.13
CA GLY A 23 16.56 -3.58 4.04
C GLY A 23 17.97 -3.88 3.50
N ARG A 24 18.11 -4.89 2.63
CA ARG A 24 19.39 -5.27 2.04
C ARG A 24 19.23 -5.98 0.69
N ALA A 25 20.03 -5.57 -0.30
CA ALA A 25 20.07 -6.24 -1.61
C ALA A 25 20.53 -7.71 -1.49
N GLY A 26 19.89 -8.61 -2.24
CA GLY A 26 20.20 -10.04 -2.23
C GLY A 26 19.64 -10.81 -1.03
N ASP A 27 18.99 -10.13 -0.08
CA ASP A 27 18.57 -10.69 1.20
C ASP A 27 17.04 -10.54 1.36
N PRO A 28 16.28 -11.65 1.58
CA PRO A 28 14.85 -11.58 1.82
C PRO A 28 14.49 -11.33 3.30
N THR A 29 15.48 -11.29 4.21
CA THR A 29 15.22 -11.07 5.64
C THR A 29 14.83 -9.62 5.93
N GLY A 30 14.04 -9.44 6.99
CA GLY A 30 13.49 -8.13 7.34
C GLY A 30 12.28 -7.75 6.49
N LEU A 31 11.97 -6.45 6.51
CA LEU A 31 10.91 -5.86 5.73
C LEU A 31 11.32 -5.62 4.28
N ALA A 32 10.37 -5.84 3.38
CA ALA A 32 10.38 -5.28 2.04
C ALA A 32 9.06 -4.57 1.77
N LEU A 33 9.15 -3.42 1.11
CA LEU A 33 8.07 -2.49 0.83
C LEU A 33 7.93 -2.31 -0.68
N ALA A 34 6.69 -2.30 -1.17
CA ALA A 34 6.37 -1.81 -2.50
C ALA A 34 5.29 -0.73 -2.40
N ALA A 35 5.40 0.35 -3.16
CA ALA A 35 4.43 1.45 -3.15
C ALA A 35 4.10 1.91 -4.57
N LYS A 36 2.83 2.25 -4.82
CA LYS A 36 2.31 2.53 -6.16
C LYS A 36 1.74 3.95 -6.27
N GLY A 37 2.25 4.71 -7.26
CA GLY A 37 1.64 5.94 -7.78
C GLY A 37 0.67 5.63 -8.93
N GLY A 38 0.76 6.35 -10.05
CA GLY A 38 0.06 5.96 -11.28
C GLY A 38 -1.20 6.75 -11.60
N THR A 39 -2.06 6.12 -12.41
CA THR A 39 -3.34 6.65 -12.87
C THR A 39 -4.41 5.57 -12.88
N ASN A 40 -5.67 5.94 -12.63
CA ASN A 40 -6.81 5.02 -12.72
C ASN A 40 -7.28 4.75 -14.16
N ASP A 41 -6.39 4.94 -15.14
CA ASP A 41 -6.54 4.58 -16.56
C ASP A 41 -5.55 3.50 -17.01
N GLU A 42 -4.86 2.86 -16.06
CA GLU A 42 -3.96 1.75 -16.36
C GLU A 42 -4.75 0.52 -16.87
N ASN A 43 -4.14 -0.24 -17.79
CA ASN A 43 -4.75 -1.47 -18.29
C ASN A 43 -4.93 -2.47 -17.15
N HIS A 44 -6.15 -2.99 -17.01
CA HIS A 44 -6.53 -3.91 -15.94
C HIS A 44 -6.26 -3.38 -14.52
N ASN A 45 -6.36 -2.06 -14.29
CA ASN A 45 -6.14 -1.46 -13.00
C ASN A 45 -7.18 -1.81 -11.94
N HIS A 46 -6.78 -1.60 -10.68
CA HIS A 46 -7.67 -1.39 -9.56
C HIS A 46 -7.73 0.12 -9.26
N LYS A 47 -8.52 0.50 -8.24
CA LYS A 47 -8.48 1.83 -7.62
C LYS A 47 -7.49 1.83 -6.46
N ASP A 48 -6.21 1.72 -6.76
CA ASP A 48 -5.14 1.39 -5.80
C ASP A 48 -4.04 2.46 -5.74
N LEU A 49 -4.32 3.68 -6.20
CA LEU A 49 -3.35 4.78 -6.18
C LEU A 49 -2.96 5.10 -4.72
N GLY A 50 -1.66 5.16 -4.46
CA GLY A 50 -1.12 5.37 -3.10
C GLY A 50 -1.17 4.15 -2.19
N SER A 51 -1.57 2.99 -2.72
CA SER A 51 -1.46 1.69 -2.04
C SER A 51 -0.01 1.25 -1.93
N PHE A 52 0.25 0.39 -0.96
CA PHE A 52 1.57 -0.20 -0.70
C PHE A 52 1.44 -1.65 -0.25
N ILE A 53 2.53 -2.39 -0.21
CA ILE A 53 2.61 -3.79 0.23
C ILE A 53 3.77 -3.89 1.20
N VAL A 54 3.59 -4.57 2.32
CA VAL A 54 4.66 -4.88 3.27
C VAL A 54 4.79 -6.39 3.42
N THR A 55 6.01 -6.87 3.27
CA THR A 55 6.39 -8.27 3.52
C THR A 55 7.42 -8.34 4.64
N ALA A 56 7.40 -9.40 5.44
CA ALA A 56 8.45 -9.73 6.41
C ALA A 56 9.04 -11.11 6.06
N GLY A 57 10.36 -11.21 5.89
CA GLY A 57 11.00 -12.47 5.47
C GLY A 57 10.52 -12.99 4.11
N GLY A 58 10.01 -12.10 3.25
CA GLY A 58 9.35 -12.46 1.98
C GLY A 58 7.89 -12.92 2.11
N ARG A 59 7.31 -12.94 3.31
CA ARG A 59 5.88 -13.23 3.53
C ARG A 59 5.07 -11.93 3.49
N PRO A 60 4.12 -11.75 2.56
CA PRO A 60 3.23 -10.59 2.55
C PRO A 60 2.28 -10.59 3.75
N LEU A 61 2.18 -9.44 4.44
CA LEU A 61 1.35 -9.25 5.64
C LEU A 61 0.41 -8.05 5.49
N LEU A 62 0.86 -6.95 4.87
CA LEU A 62 -0.02 -5.93 4.29
C LEU A 62 0.03 -6.06 2.78
N ILE A 63 -1.12 -6.20 2.13
CA ILE A 63 -1.18 -6.73 0.77
C ILE A 63 -1.96 -5.82 -0.18
N ASP A 64 -1.67 -6.00 -1.47
CA ASP A 64 -2.63 -5.72 -2.52
C ASP A 64 -3.35 -7.02 -2.86
N ILE A 65 -4.68 -6.96 -3.02
CA ILE A 65 -5.52 -8.15 -3.18
C ILE A 65 -5.15 -8.94 -4.43
N GLY A 66 -4.66 -8.25 -5.46
CA GLY A 66 -4.39 -8.85 -6.75
C GLY A 66 -5.67 -9.26 -7.47
N LYS A 67 -5.50 -10.15 -8.45
CA LYS A 67 -6.50 -10.38 -9.50
C LYS A 67 -7.51 -11.47 -9.10
N PRO A 68 -8.80 -11.15 -8.89
CA PRO A 68 -9.84 -12.16 -8.73
C PRO A 68 -10.11 -12.91 -10.05
N THR A 69 -10.98 -13.91 -10.02
CA THR A 69 -11.46 -14.61 -11.22
C THR A 69 -12.08 -13.60 -12.18
N TYR A 70 -11.60 -13.61 -13.43
CA TYR A 70 -12.16 -12.75 -14.46
C TYR A 70 -13.59 -13.16 -14.81
N THR A 71 -14.49 -12.19 -14.75
CA THR A 71 -15.89 -12.34 -15.12
C THR A 71 -16.26 -11.32 -16.20
N ARG A 72 -17.49 -11.41 -16.71
CA ARG A 72 -18.04 -10.38 -17.62
C ARG A 72 -17.96 -8.98 -17.01
N ALA A 73 -18.13 -8.86 -15.69
CA ALA A 73 -18.08 -7.56 -15.00
C ALA A 73 -16.70 -6.89 -15.17
N THR A 74 -15.62 -7.68 -15.13
CA THR A 74 -14.23 -7.20 -15.22
C THR A 74 -13.95 -6.40 -16.50
N PHE A 75 -14.63 -6.72 -17.60
CA PHE A 75 -14.45 -6.12 -18.92
C PHE A 75 -15.63 -5.20 -19.30
N SER A 76 -16.30 -4.62 -18.30
CA SER A 76 -17.44 -3.73 -18.49
C SER A 76 -17.39 -2.56 -17.50
N ALA A 77 -18.34 -1.64 -17.61
CA ALA A 77 -18.52 -0.54 -16.64
C ALA A 77 -18.80 -1.04 -15.21
N GLU A 78 -19.13 -2.33 -15.05
CA GLU A 78 -19.35 -2.97 -13.74
C GLU A 78 -18.05 -3.34 -13.02
N ARG A 79 -16.88 -3.13 -13.63
CA ARG A 79 -15.56 -3.49 -13.10
C ARG A 79 -15.39 -3.07 -11.64
N TYR A 80 -15.69 -1.81 -11.33
CA TYR A 80 -15.47 -1.26 -10.00
C TYR A 80 -16.63 -1.53 -9.02
N ARG A 81 -17.61 -2.35 -9.40
CA ARG A 81 -18.50 -3.04 -8.42
C ARG A 81 -17.85 -4.28 -7.83
N ILE A 82 -16.78 -4.80 -8.44
CA ILE A 82 -15.99 -5.91 -7.90
C ILE A 82 -15.22 -5.37 -6.70
N ARG A 83 -15.43 -5.97 -5.53
CA ARG A 83 -14.83 -5.54 -4.25
C ARG A 83 -13.31 -5.37 -4.33
N ALA A 84 -12.60 -6.30 -4.97
CA ALA A 84 -11.13 -6.25 -5.15
C ALA A 84 -10.63 -5.11 -6.04
N MET A 85 -11.52 -4.37 -6.72
CA MET A 85 -11.17 -3.26 -7.60
C MET A 85 -11.44 -1.90 -6.94
N GLN A 86 -11.96 -1.88 -5.70
CA GLN A 86 -12.36 -0.68 -4.95
C GLN A 86 -11.24 -0.25 -4.00
N SER A 87 -10.94 1.04 -3.96
CA SER A 87 -9.93 1.66 -3.08
C SER A 87 -10.15 1.39 -1.59
N GLY A 88 -11.39 1.25 -1.14
CA GLY A 88 -11.70 0.85 0.23
C GLY A 88 -11.16 -0.55 0.60
N TRP A 89 -10.71 -1.34 -0.38
CA TRP A 89 -10.07 -2.63 -0.21
C TRP A 89 -8.60 -2.63 -0.65
N HIS A 90 -7.95 -1.46 -0.60
CA HIS A 90 -6.49 -1.32 -0.75
C HIS A 90 -5.90 -0.59 0.46
N ASN A 91 -4.56 -0.54 0.57
CA ASN A 91 -3.86 0.21 1.61
C ASN A 91 -3.92 1.71 1.30
N ALA A 92 -5.12 2.29 1.26
CA ALA A 92 -5.41 3.61 0.72
C ALA A 92 -6.29 4.44 1.68
N PRO A 93 -6.27 5.78 1.57
CA PRO A 93 -7.19 6.62 2.30
C PRO A 93 -8.60 6.56 1.72
N ALA A 94 -9.60 6.93 2.52
CA ALA A 94 -10.99 7.13 2.13
C ALA A 94 -11.45 8.51 2.63
N PRO A 95 -11.05 9.61 1.96
CA PRO A 95 -11.43 10.96 2.34
C PRO A 95 -12.96 11.11 2.24
N ARG A 96 -13.64 11.51 3.32
CA ARG A 96 -15.11 11.58 3.38
C ARG A 96 -15.81 10.23 3.13
N GLY A 97 -15.09 9.12 3.30
CA GLY A 97 -15.56 7.77 2.92
C GLY A 97 -15.67 7.56 1.41
N LEU A 98 -15.04 8.41 0.60
CA LEU A 98 -15.06 8.31 -0.86
C LEU A 98 -14.13 7.21 -1.36
N GLU A 99 -14.57 6.60 -2.46
CA GLU A 99 -13.72 5.80 -3.32
C GLU A 99 -12.93 6.68 -4.30
N GLN A 100 -11.80 6.19 -4.79
CA GLN A 100 -11.11 6.81 -5.92
C GLN A 100 -12.01 6.84 -7.16
N GLY A 101 -11.79 7.85 -8.02
CA GLY A 101 -12.50 7.95 -9.30
C GLY A 101 -11.93 7.02 -10.38
N GLU A 102 -12.57 7.03 -11.54
CA GLU A 102 -12.28 6.13 -12.66
C GLU A 102 -11.79 6.90 -13.89
N GLY A 103 -10.76 6.37 -14.55
CA GLY A 103 -10.22 6.93 -15.80
C GLY A 103 -9.12 7.96 -15.59
N PRO A 104 -8.66 8.58 -16.69
CA PRO A 104 -7.36 9.28 -16.76
C PRO A 104 -7.31 10.61 -16.01
N ALA A 105 -8.47 11.13 -15.59
CA ALA A 105 -8.54 12.32 -14.76
C ALA A 105 -8.05 12.04 -13.32
N PHE A 106 -8.09 10.78 -12.88
CA PHE A 106 -7.78 10.38 -11.51
C PHE A 106 -6.38 9.79 -11.41
N VAL A 107 -5.50 10.52 -10.72
CA VAL A 107 -4.04 10.26 -10.72
C VAL A 107 -3.45 10.46 -9.33
N ALA A 108 -2.37 9.74 -9.06
CA ALA A 108 -1.43 10.07 -7.99
C ALA A 108 -0.26 10.84 -8.62
N GLN A 109 -0.10 12.10 -8.25
CA GLN A 109 1.02 12.89 -8.71
C GLN A 109 2.25 12.58 -7.84
N VAL A 110 3.33 12.12 -8.43
CA VAL A 110 4.61 11.97 -7.72
C VAL A 110 5.16 13.34 -7.35
N LEU A 111 5.32 13.57 -6.05
CA LEU A 111 5.96 14.76 -5.49
C LEU A 111 7.45 14.53 -5.26
N ASP A 112 7.80 13.33 -4.80
CA ASP A 112 9.17 12.90 -4.54
C ASP A 112 9.28 11.41 -4.79
N ALA A 113 10.33 10.99 -5.47
CA ALA A 113 10.59 9.60 -5.79
C ALA A 113 12.10 9.39 -5.93
N PRO A 114 12.57 8.14 -5.83
CA PRO A 114 13.91 7.80 -6.21
C PRO A 114 14.37 8.38 -7.54
N HIS A 115 15.61 8.87 -7.56
CA HIS A 115 16.31 9.18 -8.79
C HIS A 115 17.11 7.97 -9.27
N GLY A 116 17.07 7.70 -10.58
CA GLY A 116 17.87 6.66 -11.23
C GLY A 116 17.09 5.37 -11.49
N GLU A 117 17.35 4.77 -12.66
CA GLU A 117 16.99 3.37 -12.92
C GLU A 117 17.99 2.46 -12.17
N PRO A 118 17.58 1.26 -11.72
CA PRO A 118 18.52 0.25 -11.26
C PRO A 118 19.53 -0.05 -12.37
N GLY A 119 20.80 0.30 -12.15
CA GLY A 119 21.86 0.11 -13.14
C GLY A 119 22.28 1.36 -13.90
N ASP A 120 21.82 2.56 -13.53
CA ASP A 120 22.42 3.80 -14.01
C ASP A 120 23.86 3.93 -13.47
N ALA A 121 24.83 3.92 -14.39
CA ALA A 121 26.26 4.08 -14.14
C ALA A 121 26.63 5.44 -13.51
N SER A 122 25.67 6.35 -13.37
CA SER A 122 25.81 7.62 -12.64
C SER A 122 25.78 7.46 -11.12
N THR A 123 25.38 6.28 -10.59
CA THR A 123 25.34 6.03 -9.14
C THR A 123 26.75 5.91 -8.57
N PRO A 124 27.19 6.83 -7.67
CA PRO A 124 28.54 6.78 -7.13
C PRO A 124 28.77 5.51 -6.31
N PRO A 125 29.91 4.83 -6.46
CA PRO A 125 30.28 3.72 -5.58
C PRO A 125 30.33 4.21 -4.13
N GLY A 126 29.56 3.59 -3.24
CA GLY A 126 29.52 3.94 -1.81
C GLY A 126 28.53 5.03 -1.41
N ALA A 127 27.64 5.47 -2.32
CA ALA A 127 26.43 6.18 -1.90
C ALA A 127 25.61 5.26 -0.96
N PRO A 128 24.98 5.79 0.12
CA PRO A 128 24.00 5.00 0.87
C PRO A 128 22.95 4.48 -0.11
N ASP A 129 22.39 3.29 0.14
CA ASP A 129 21.34 2.71 -0.70
C ASP A 129 20.18 3.72 -0.79
N LEU A 130 20.14 4.49 -1.88
CA LEU A 130 19.09 5.45 -2.19
C LEU A 130 18.12 4.80 -3.17
N PRO A 131 16.80 5.00 -2.99
CA PRO A 131 16.12 5.46 -1.78
C PRO A 131 14.97 4.55 -1.38
N ASN A 132 14.54 4.77 -0.14
CA ASN A 132 13.57 3.95 0.54
C ASN A 132 12.19 4.60 0.62
N SER A 133 11.91 5.70 -0.10
CA SER A 133 10.63 6.42 0.03
C SER A 133 10.02 6.91 -1.27
N LEU A 134 8.69 7.00 -1.30
CA LEU A 134 7.86 7.60 -2.35
C LEU A 134 6.87 8.59 -1.74
N GLU A 135 6.79 9.82 -2.25
CA GLU A 135 5.79 10.82 -1.87
C GLU A 135 4.84 11.12 -3.03
N LEU A 136 3.54 11.08 -2.73
CA LEU A 136 2.45 11.24 -3.68
C LEU A 136 1.48 12.31 -3.18
N ASP A 137 0.99 13.13 -4.11
CA ASP A 137 -0.26 13.87 -3.97
C ASP A 137 -1.40 13.00 -4.54
N LEU A 138 -2.29 12.56 -3.65
CA LEU A 138 -3.44 11.71 -3.96
C LEU A 138 -4.73 12.52 -4.11
N SER A 139 -4.68 13.86 -4.05
CA SER A 139 -5.88 14.70 -4.06
C SER A 139 -6.72 14.47 -5.32
N ARG A 140 -6.05 14.26 -6.46
CA ARG A 140 -6.69 13.96 -7.73
C ARG A 140 -7.06 12.49 -7.92
N ALA A 141 -6.67 11.58 -7.03
CA ALA A 141 -7.15 10.20 -7.09
C ALA A 141 -8.64 10.10 -6.69
N TYR A 142 -9.13 11.08 -5.93
CA TYR A 142 -10.50 11.16 -5.43
C TYR A 142 -11.23 12.37 -6.04
N PRO A 143 -12.58 12.37 -6.08
CA PRO A 143 -13.37 13.53 -6.46
C PRO A 143 -13.44 14.55 -5.29
N LEU A 144 -12.28 15.11 -4.92
CA LEU A 144 -12.19 16.14 -3.88
C LEU A 144 -12.50 17.53 -4.43
N ASP A 145 -12.85 18.43 -3.51
CA ASP A 145 -12.99 19.85 -3.83
C ASP A 145 -11.61 20.50 -4.02
N ALA A 146 -11.55 21.64 -4.70
CA ALA A 146 -10.28 22.24 -5.14
C ALA A 146 -9.38 22.74 -3.98
N ASP A 147 -9.95 22.97 -2.80
CA ASP A 147 -9.27 23.38 -1.58
C ASP A 147 -8.95 22.21 -0.63
N GLU A 148 -9.28 20.98 -1.02
CA GLU A 148 -8.98 19.78 -0.29
C GLU A 148 -7.72 19.09 -0.82
N HIS A 149 -7.01 18.38 0.05
CA HIS A 149 -5.85 17.61 -0.34
C HIS A 149 -5.64 16.34 0.47
N TRP A 150 -4.91 15.41 -0.14
CA TRP A 150 -4.34 14.26 0.54
C TRP A 150 -2.95 13.98 0.01
N ARG A 151 -1.94 14.03 0.87
CA ARG A 151 -0.55 13.68 0.55
C ARG A 151 -0.11 12.49 1.38
N ARG A 152 0.67 11.61 0.75
CA ARG A 152 1.20 10.41 1.39
C ARG A 152 2.66 10.24 1.07
N ARG A 153 3.47 9.99 2.09
CA ARG A 153 4.84 9.49 1.95
C ARG A 153 4.92 8.08 2.53
N VAL A 154 5.42 7.12 1.77
CA VAL A 154 5.67 5.74 2.21
C VAL A 154 7.17 5.53 2.24
N SER A 155 7.73 5.03 3.34
CA SER A 155 9.17 4.91 3.55
C SER A 155 9.58 3.61 4.26
N LEU A 156 10.63 2.92 3.79
CA LEU A 156 11.36 1.91 4.56
C LEU A 156 12.48 2.59 5.35
N VAL A 157 12.24 2.86 6.63
CA VAL A 157 13.16 3.66 7.48
C VAL A 157 14.30 2.83 8.06
N SER A 158 14.11 1.52 8.21
CA SER A 158 15.15 0.57 8.57
C SER A 158 14.79 -0.82 8.05
N PRO A 159 15.70 -1.81 8.08
CA PRO A 159 15.38 -3.19 7.67
C PRO A 159 14.21 -3.83 8.43
N THR A 160 13.74 -3.25 9.53
CA THR A 160 12.65 -3.81 10.35
C THR A 160 11.52 -2.80 10.59
N ARG A 161 11.50 -1.67 9.88
CA ARG A 161 10.48 -0.63 10.10
C ARG A 161 10.15 0.13 8.81
N ASP A 162 8.86 0.18 8.50
CA ASP A 162 8.25 1.08 7.51
C ASP A 162 7.48 2.20 8.22
N GLU A 163 7.36 3.34 7.55
CA GLU A 163 6.52 4.47 7.94
C GLU A 163 5.66 4.95 6.77
N VAL A 164 4.39 5.20 7.05
CA VAL A 164 3.44 5.84 6.13
C VAL A 164 2.96 7.12 6.76
N HIS A 165 3.36 8.25 6.19
CA HIS A 165 2.95 9.57 6.64
C HIS A 165 1.87 10.12 5.71
N ASP A 166 0.67 10.31 6.25
CA ASP A 166 -0.45 10.98 5.59
C ASP A 166 -0.57 12.43 6.10
N ASP A 167 -0.83 13.37 5.20
CA ASP A 167 -1.18 14.77 5.47
C ASP A 167 -2.44 15.12 4.69
N TRP A 168 -3.48 15.62 5.36
CA TRP A 168 -4.78 15.84 4.71
C TRP A 168 -5.46 17.15 5.14
N HIS A 169 -6.32 17.62 4.25
CA HIS A 169 -7.37 18.60 4.51
C HIS A 169 -8.60 18.19 3.70
N VAL A 170 -9.69 17.79 4.36
CA VAL A 170 -10.98 17.43 3.76
C VAL A 170 -12.13 17.89 4.66
N ALA A 171 -13.23 18.36 4.08
CA ALA A 171 -14.36 18.97 4.78
C ALA A 171 -15.20 17.99 5.64
N GLY A 172 -14.86 16.70 5.67
CA GLY A 172 -15.57 15.65 6.42
C GLY A 172 -14.63 14.71 7.17
N GLY A 173 -15.20 13.66 7.75
CA GLY A 173 -14.39 12.60 8.37
C GLY A 173 -13.56 11.86 7.32
N ALA A 174 -12.44 11.28 7.72
CA ALA A 174 -11.61 10.48 6.84
C ALA A 174 -11.27 9.15 7.51
N VAL A 175 -10.89 8.17 6.69
CA VAL A 175 -10.45 6.86 7.16
C VAL A 175 -9.19 6.48 6.39
N VAL A 176 -8.25 5.79 7.02
CA VAL A 176 -7.18 5.07 6.31
C VAL A 176 -7.45 3.59 6.40
N HIS A 177 -7.46 2.91 5.26
CA HIS A 177 -7.63 1.45 5.20
C HIS A 177 -6.27 0.77 5.05
N LEU A 178 -6.10 -0.35 5.74
CA LEU A 178 -5.02 -1.31 5.50
C LEU A 178 -5.60 -2.72 5.34
N ILE A 179 -5.08 -3.50 4.40
CA ILE A 179 -5.52 -4.86 4.10
C ILE A 179 -4.45 -5.84 4.53
N ALA A 180 -4.81 -6.65 5.51
CA ALA A 180 -3.94 -7.65 6.11
C ALA A 180 -4.25 -9.06 5.57
N ALA A 181 -3.20 -9.84 5.34
CA ALA A 181 -3.26 -11.27 5.08
C ALA A 181 -2.52 -12.03 6.20
N GLY A 182 -3.26 -12.87 6.93
CA GLY A 182 -2.74 -13.61 8.08
C GLY A 182 -3.64 -13.48 9.32
N ASP A 183 -3.16 -14.00 10.43
CA ASP A 183 -3.83 -13.90 11.73
C ASP A 183 -3.71 -12.48 12.26
N VAL A 184 -4.85 -11.82 12.47
CA VAL A 184 -4.93 -10.45 12.96
C VAL A 184 -5.36 -10.42 14.43
N ARG A 185 -4.54 -9.79 15.28
CA ARG A 185 -4.84 -9.59 16.70
C ARG A 185 -4.64 -8.14 17.11
N ARG A 186 -5.59 -7.60 17.87
CA ARG A 186 -5.45 -6.26 18.48
C ARG A 186 -4.66 -6.36 19.79
N ASP A 187 -3.79 -5.38 20.02
CA ASP A 187 -3.03 -5.19 21.25
C ASP A 187 -3.12 -3.72 21.67
N GLY A 188 -4.19 -3.37 22.38
CA GLY A 188 -4.56 -1.97 22.61
C GLY A 188 -4.87 -1.24 21.30
N ALA A 189 -4.14 -0.16 21.03
CA ALA A 189 -4.23 0.58 19.78
C ALA A 189 -3.43 -0.06 18.63
N ARG A 190 -2.52 -1.00 18.95
CA ARG A 190 -1.71 -1.68 17.94
C ARG A 190 -2.45 -2.86 17.34
N VAL A 191 -2.06 -3.23 16.13
CA VAL A 191 -2.49 -4.47 15.48
C VAL A 191 -1.29 -5.32 15.13
N ILE A 192 -1.35 -6.60 15.52
CA ILE A 192 -0.38 -7.61 15.11
C ILE A 192 -0.97 -8.41 13.95
N VAL A 193 -0.20 -8.54 12.87
CA VAL A 193 -0.52 -9.41 11.73
C VAL A 193 0.57 -10.46 11.63
N ALA A 194 0.20 -11.75 11.68
CA ALA A 194 1.16 -12.86 11.65
C ALA A 194 0.79 -13.92 10.61
N ALA A 195 1.79 -14.45 9.90
CA ALA A 195 1.64 -15.57 8.97
C ALA A 195 2.97 -16.31 8.81
N ASP A 196 2.92 -17.64 8.73
CA ASP A 196 4.07 -18.52 8.43
C ASP A 196 5.34 -18.24 9.29
N GLY A 197 5.17 -17.87 10.56
CA GLY A 197 6.27 -17.59 11.48
C GLY A 197 6.86 -16.17 11.36
N HIS A 198 6.26 -15.31 10.55
CA HIS A 198 6.60 -13.88 10.44
C HIS A 198 5.47 -13.03 11.01
N ALA A 199 5.80 -11.87 11.58
CA ALA A 199 4.81 -10.96 12.12
C ALA A 199 5.24 -9.49 12.01
N ILE A 200 4.24 -8.62 11.90
CA ILE A 200 4.40 -7.17 11.98
C ILE A 200 3.48 -6.59 13.06
N ALA A 201 3.93 -5.51 13.70
CA ALA A 201 3.11 -4.65 14.55
C ALA A 201 2.82 -3.34 13.82
N ILE A 202 1.55 -2.92 13.83
CA ILE A 202 1.05 -1.70 13.20
C ILE A 202 0.58 -0.75 14.31
N ASP A 203 1.06 0.48 14.30
CA ASP A 203 0.59 1.58 15.16
C ASP A 203 0.28 2.79 14.29
N ALA A 204 -0.95 3.28 14.33
CA ALA A 204 -1.40 4.44 13.57
C ALA A 204 -1.63 5.62 14.52
N GLY A 205 -0.55 6.13 15.14
CA GLY A 205 -0.63 7.26 16.06
C GLY A 205 -1.50 6.99 17.28
N GLY A 206 -1.56 5.73 17.75
CA GLY A 206 -2.45 5.31 18.84
C GLY A 206 -3.94 5.23 18.49
N ILE A 207 -4.33 5.35 17.21
CA ILE A 207 -5.70 5.16 16.75
C ILE A 207 -5.99 3.65 16.66
N ALA A 208 -7.03 3.20 17.34
CA ALA A 208 -7.47 1.80 17.27
C ALA A 208 -8.37 1.60 16.03
N PRO A 209 -8.14 0.58 15.18
CA PRO A 209 -8.89 0.44 13.93
C PRO A 209 -10.25 -0.25 14.11
N GLU A 210 -11.20 0.00 13.23
CA GLU A 210 -12.29 -0.94 13.00
C GLU A 210 -11.76 -2.12 12.19
N VAL A 211 -12.20 -3.34 12.51
CA VAL A 211 -11.71 -4.57 11.89
C VAL A 211 -12.87 -5.25 11.17
N GLU A 212 -12.73 -5.43 9.86
CA GLU A 212 -13.70 -6.13 9.02
C GLU A 212 -13.02 -7.33 8.36
N GLU A 213 -13.59 -8.51 8.55
CA GLU A 213 -13.18 -9.70 7.82
C GLU A 213 -13.95 -9.81 6.50
N TRP A 214 -13.24 -10.15 5.43
CA TRP A 214 -13.82 -10.56 4.16
C TRP A 214 -13.54 -12.04 3.92
N PRO A 215 -14.54 -12.92 4.14
CA PRO A 215 -14.49 -14.30 3.70
C PRO A 215 -14.37 -14.37 2.18
N LEU A 216 -13.34 -15.07 1.70
CA LEU A 216 -13.08 -15.22 0.28
C LEU A 216 -13.83 -16.43 -0.28
N ASP A 217 -14.56 -16.21 -1.36
CA ASP A 217 -15.24 -17.23 -2.15
C ASP A 217 -14.71 -17.31 -3.60
N ASP A 218 -13.88 -16.36 -4.00
CA ASP A 218 -13.19 -16.37 -5.29
C ASP A 218 -12.01 -17.36 -5.27
N PRO A 219 -11.94 -18.31 -6.24
CA PRO A 219 -10.90 -19.35 -6.23
C PRO A 219 -9.49 -18.82 -6.49
N GLU A 220 -9.31 -17.74 -7.25
CA GLU A 220 -7.99 -17.14 -7.46
C GLU A 220 -7.48 -16.45 -6.20
N LEU A 221 -8.36 -15.70 -5.52
CA LEU A 221 -8.00 -15.05 -4.25
C LEU A 221 -7.76 -16.09 -3.15
N THR A 222 -8.64 -17.09 -3.03
CA THR A 222 -8.53 -18.14 -2.00
C THR A 222 -7.24 -18.94 -2.16
N ARG A 223 -6.81 -19.20 -3.40
CA ARG A 223 -5.55 -19.91 -3.69
C ARG A 223 -4.31 -19.15 -3.21
N VAL A 224 -4.36 -17.81 -3.17
CA VAL A 224 -3.22 -16.97 -2.77
C VAL A 224 -3.27 -16.61 -1.28
N TRP A 225 -4.46 -16.25 -0.78
CA TRP A 225 -4.63 -15.65 0.54
C TRP A 225 -5.25 -16.58 1.58
N GLY A 226 -5.82 -17.71 1.17
CA GLY A 226 -6.56 -18.60 2.05
C GLY A 226 -8.02 -18.17 2.23
N ALA A 227 -8.59 -18.42 3.41
CA ALA A 227 -10.03 -18.34 3.62
C ALA A 227 -10.59 -16.91 3.70
N SER A 228 -9.77 -15.93 4.12
CA SER A 228 -10.23 -14.56 4.31
C SER A 228 -9.10 -13.55 4.23
N LEU A 229 -9.48 -12.29 4.02
CA LEU A 229 -8.64 -11.11 4.22
C LEU A 229 -9.24 -10.26 5.34
N THR A 230 -8.42 -9.42 5.96
CA THR A 230 -8.89 -8.48 7.00
C THR A 230 -8.62 -7.05 6.60
N ARG A 231 -9.63 -6.19 6.66
CA ARG A 231 -9.50 -4.74 6.51
C ARG A 231 -9.45 -4.08 7.88
N LEU A 232 -8.39 -3.31 8.10
CA LEU A 232 -8.22 -2.41 9.24
C LEU A 232 -8.57 -0.99 8.80
N SER A 233 -9.51 -0.35 9.47
CA SER A 233 -9.98 0.99 9.13
C SER A 233 -9.70 1.96 10.28
N TYR A 234 -8.82 2.93 10.08
CA TYR A 234 -8.41 3.90 11.08
C TYR A 234 -9.17 5.21 10.89
N PRO A 235 -10.22 5.50 11.69
CA PRO A 235 -10.97 6.74 11.57
C PRO A 235 -10.14 7.94 12.03
N LEU A 236 -10.12 8.99 11.21
CA LEU A 236 -9.43 10.25 11.49
C LEU A 236 -10.43 11.27 12.02
N GLY A 237 -10.18 11.78 13.23
CA GLY A 237 -11.13 12.60 13.98
C GLY A 237 -11.23 14.07 13.56
N SER A 238 -10.42 14.52 12.59
CA SER A 238 -10.33 15.93 12.21
C SER A 238 -10.35 16.12 10.69
N ALA A 239 -10.90 17.26 10.26
CA ALA A 239 -10.92 17.70 8.86
C ALA A 239 -9.52 17.92 8.29
N ALA A 240 -8.55 18.27 9.13
CA ALA A 240 -7.15 18.40 8.75
C ALA A 240 -6.26 17.74 9.78
N GLY A 241 -5.12 17.23 9.35
CA GLY A 241 -4.15 16.65 10.25
C GLY A 241 -3.04 15.89 9.53
N THR A 242 -2.20 15.29 10.34
CA THR A 242 -1.20 14.32 9.89
C THR A 242 -1.31 13.03 10.68
N LEU A 243 -0.90 11.93 10.05
CA LEU A 243 -0.86 10.61 10.66
C LEU A 243 0.41 9.91 10.21
N THR A 244 1.22 9.46 11.17
CA THR A 244 2.29 8.50 10.89
C THR A 244 1.82 7.11 11.33
N THR A 245 1.66 6.22 10.37
CA THR A 245 1.49 4.78 10.62
C THR A 245 2.86 4.12 10.60
N THR A 246 3.26 3.50 11.71
CA THR A 246 4.51 2.72 11.81
C THR A 246 4.21 1.24 11.70
N ILE A 247 4.99 0.53 10.90
CA ILE A 247 4.89 -0.92 10.70
C ILE A 247 6.25 -1.52 11.04
N GLU A 248 6.31 -2.35 12.08
CA GLU A 248 7.56 -2.91 12.60
C GLU A 248 7.55 -4.44 12.49
N GLU A 249 8.62 -5.02 11.97
CA GLU A 249 8.84 -6.47 12.08
C GLU A 249 9.01 -6.86 13.55
N ILE A 250 8.28 -7.88 14.00
CA ILE A 250 8.39 -8.44 15.34
C ILE A 250 8.70 -9.93 15.28
N ARG A 251 9.39 -10.43 16.31
CA ARG A 251 9.81 -11.84 16.44
C ARG A 251 9.00 -12.55 17.50
#